data_AF-A0A914PMI2-F1
#
_entry.id   AF-A0A914PMI2-F1
#
_cell.length_a   1.000
_cell.length_b   1.000
_cell.length_c   1.000
_cell.angle_alpha   90.00
_cell.angle_beta   90.00
_cell.angle_gamma   90.00
#
_symmetry.space_group_name_H-M   'P 1'
#
loop_
_entity.id
_entity.type
_entity.pdbx_description
1 polymer ?
#
loop_
_entity_poly.entity_id
_entity_poly.type
_entity_poly.pdbx_seq_one_letter_code
_entity_poly.pdbx_strand_id
1 'polypeptide(L)'
;MIYRYRTTLESVELALTILDGWELNKHKVKVEKAKFQMKGEFDPTKKKKKMTLEQKKKFIEKQNKAFEWEPEKPRNYRPPSDRTVILKNVFGLDEMIKNVTLALDLKEIIKERCERFGKIIKIVVYENHPEGVVSVSYNTVEEADYCVQLLNRGIMRHRKIEASNWDGKTKYKVKESEEDQKRRDQEWKNFLEDEEEAEVEIEDGKKEKEATEMEENKDDERKQSNQAKE
;
A
#
# COMPACT_ATOMS: atom_id res chain seq x y z
N MET A 1 43.08 -15.86 -1.48
CA MET A 1 43.81 -17.15 -1.50
C MET A 1 42.89 -18.23 -0.97
N ILE A 2 42.25 -19.01 -1.84
CA ILE A 2 41.47 -20.17 -1.42
C ILE A 2 42.48 -21.30 -1.24
N TYR A 3 42.80 -21.64 0.01
CA TYR A 3 43.58 -22.83 0.31
C TYR A 3 42.80 -24.03 -0.20
N ARG A 4 43.10 -24.48 -1.42
CA ARG A 4 42.74 -25.82 -1.87
C ARG A 4 43.60 -26.78 -1.07
N TYR A 5 43.10 -27.18 0.09
CA TYR A 5 43.65 -28.33 0.80
C TYR A 5 43.47 -29.53 -0.13
N ARG A 6 44.56 -29.94 -0.77
CA ARG A 6 44.65 -31.22 -1.47
C ARG A 6 44.46 -32.28 -0.40
N THR A 7 43.31 -32.94 -0.38
CA THR A 7 43.07 -34.07 0.51
C THR A 7 44.07 -35.17 0.17
N THR A 8 45.05 -35.38 1.05
CA THR A 8 45.97 -36.50 0.95
C THR A 8 45.23 -37.79 1.29
N LEU A 9 45.62 -38.90 0.68
CA LEU A 9 45.00 -40.20 0.92
C LEU A 9 45.03 -40.58 2.42
N GLU A 10 46.15 -40.26 3.08
CA GLU A 10 46.39 -40.49 4.51
C GLU A 10 45.39 -39.75 5.40
N SER A 11 45.05 -38.50 5.04
CA SER A 11 44.06 -37.72 5.79
C SER A 11 42.67 -38.36 5.72
N VAL A 12 42.33 -38.98 4.59
CA VAL A 12 41.03 -39.64 4.38
C VAL A 12 40.93 -40.95 5.19
N GLU A 13 42.01 -41.71 5.28
CA GLU A 13 42.07 -42.94 6.07
C GLU A 13 42.00 -42.67 7.58
N LEU A 14 42.69 -41.63 8.04
CA LEU A 14 42.61 -41.20 9.43
C LEU A 14 41.19 -40.75 9.80
N ALA A 15 40.53 -39.99 8.91
CA ALA A 15 39.16 -39.55 9.12
C ALA A 15 38.17 -40.73 9.23
N LEU A 16 38.33 -41.79 8.45
CA LEU A 16 37.52 -43.01 8.57
C LEU A 16 37.68 -43.67 9.94
N THR A 17 38.90 -43.69 10.46
CA THR A 17 39.20 -44.35 11.74
C THR A 17 38.64 -43.56 12.94
N ILE A 18 38.68 -42.22 12.88
CA ILE A 18 38.31 -41.37 14.02
C ILE A 18 36.82 -41.02 14.03
N LEU A 19 36.22 -40.79 12.85
CA LEU A 19 34.89 -40.18 12.75
C LEU A 19 33.76 -41.17 12.45
N ASP A 20 34.07 -42.41 12.07
CA ASP A 20 33.05 -43.42 11.84
C ASP A 20 32.42 -43.88 13.17
N GLY A 21 31.10 -43.70 13.30
CA GLY A 21 30.35 -43.99 14.53
C GLY A 21 30.24 -42.83 15.51
N TRP A 22 30.78 -41.64 15.20
CA TRP A 22 30.71 -40.48 16.09
C TRP A 22 29.28 -39.91 16.18
N GLU A 23 28.85 -39.51 17.38
CA GLU A 23 27.49 -39.01 17.63
C GLU A 23 27.46 -37.48 17.54
N LEU A 24 26.97 -36.95 16.43
CA LEU A 24 26.82 -35.52 16.19
C LEU A 24 25.33 -35.16 16.26
N ASN A 25 24.95 -34.30 17.19
CA ASN A 25 23.58 -33.80 17.34
C ASN A 25 22.52 -34.92 17.40
N LYS A 26 22.78 -35.99 18.16
CA LYS A 26 21.92 -37.18 18.33
C LYS A 26 21.81 -38.08 17.09
N HIS A 27 22.67 -37.88 16.09
CA HIS A 27 22.77 -38.75 14.91
C HIS A 27 24.17 -39.38 14.85
N LYS A 28 24.22 -40.70 14.62
CA LYS A 28 25.48 -41.41 14.39
C LYS A 28 25.96 -41.13 12.97
N VAL A 29 27.16 -40.55 12.87
CA VAL A 29 27.83 -40.28 11.61
C VAL A 29 28.46 -41.56 11.11
N LYS A 30 28.21 -41.89 9.83
CA LYS A 30 28.91 -42.96 9.12
C LYS A 30 29.85 -42.34 8.10
N VAL A 31 31.11 -42.73 8.11
CA VAL A 31 32.14 -42.22 7.19
C VAL A 31 32.54 -43.34 6.24
N GLU A 32 32.50 -43.08 4.93
CA GLU A 32 32.90 -44.03 3.89
C GLU A 32 33.72 -43.32 2.81
N LYS A 33 34.60 -44.06 2.12
CA LYS A 33 35.30 -43.55 0.94
C LYS A 33 34.26 -43.14 -0.11
N ALA A 34 34.30 -41.87 -0.53
CA ALA A 34 33.34 -41.33 -1.47
C ALA A 34 33.38 -42.11 -2.80
N LYS A 35 32.28 -42.78 -3.13
CA LYS A 35 32.03 -43.33 -4.46
C LYS A 35 31.25 -42.29 -5.26
N PHE A 36 31.90 -41.63 -6.20
CA PHE A 36 31.25 -40.70 -7.11
C PHE A 36 30.47 -41.48 -8.18
N GLN A 37 29.35 -42.06 -7.76
CA GLN A 37 28.33 -42.55 -8.67
C GLN A 37 27.30 -41.43 -8.83
N MET A 38 26.95 -41.08 -10.07
CA MET A 38 25.83 -40.15 -10.30
C MET A 38 24.58 -40.79 -9.71
N LYS A 39 24.14 -40.29 -8.56
CA LYS A 39 22.93 -40.75 -7.90
C LYS A 39 21.73 -40.25 -8.72
N GLY A 40 21.06 -41.17 -9.41
CA GLY A 40 19.82 -40.94 -10.14
C GLY A 40 19.99 -40.39 -11.55
N GLU A 41 18.89 -40.47 -12.32
CA GLU A 41 18.77 -39.78 -13.59
C GLU A 41 18.78 -38.27 -13.36
N PHE A 42 19.63 -37.56 -14.09
CA PHE A 42 19.73 -36.12 -14.01
C PHE A 42 18.46 -35.51 -14.61
N ASP A 43 17.52 -35.09 -13.76
CA ASP A 43 16.32 -34.34 -14.17
C ASP A 43 16.71 -32.88 -14.52
N PRO A 44 16.76 -32.49 -15.81
CA PRO A 44 17.11 -31.13 -16.20
C PRO A 44 16.04 -30.10 -15.76
N THR A 45 14.83 -30.56 -15.41
CA THR A 45 13.70 -29.74 -14.93
C THR A 45 13.89 -29.25 -13.50
N LYS A 46 14.67 -29.96 -12.66
CA LYS A 46 14.97 -29.56 -11.27
C LYS A 46 16.13 -28.56 -11.17
N LYS A 47 16.69 -28.13 -12.31
CA LYS A 47 17.76 -27.14 -12.34
C LYS A 47 17.22 -25.78 -11.86
N LYS A 48 17.76 -25.30 -10.74
CA LYS A 48 17.44 -23.96 -10.23
C LYS A 48 17.69 -22.92 -11.34
N LYS A 49 16.66 -22.16 -11.69
CA LYS A 49 16.76 -21.07 -12.67
C LYS A 49 17.85 -20.11 -12.22
N LYS A 50 18.81 -19.82 -13.11
CA LYS A 50 19.85 -18.83 -12.81
C LYS A 50 19.17 -17.49 -12.59
N MET A 51 19.44 -16.85 -11.45
CA MET A 51 18.96 -15.49 -11.20
C MET A 51 19.51 -14.53 -12.26
N THR A 52 18.69 -13.57 -12.68
CA THR A 52 19.08 -12.47 -13.56
C THR A 52 20.21 -11.67 -12.92
N LEU A 53 21.04 -11.00 -13.73
CA LEU A 53 22.16 -10.18 -13.24
C LEU A 53 21.73 -9.15 -12.18
N GLU A 54 20.59 -8.49 -12.38
CA GLU A 54 20.03 -7.53 -11.43
C GLU A 54 19.62 -8.18 -10.10
N GLN A 55 19.00 -9.36 -10.16
CA GLN A 55 18.59 -10.09 -8.97
C GLN A 55 19.80 -10.56 -8.16
N LYS A 56 20.86 -11.01 -8.83
CA LYS A 56 22.14 -11.34 -8.18
C LYS A 56 22.76 -10.12 -7.53
N LYS A 57 22.78 -8.96 -8.20
CA LYS A 57 23.29 -7.72 -7.62
C LYS A 57 22.54 -7.33 -6.35
N LYS A 58 21.19 -7.35 -6.38
CA LYS A 58 20.35 -7.07 -5.20
C LYS A 58 20.58 -8.08 -4.08
N PHE A 59 20.79 -9.35 -4.41
CA PHE A 59 21.07 -10.39 -3.42
C PHE A 59 22.42 -10.14 -2.72
N ILE A 60 23.48 -9.87 -3.50
CA ILE A 60 24.81 -9.54 -2.97
C ILE A 60 24.76 -8.27 -2.12
N GLU A 61 24.05 -7.24 -2.57
CA GLU A 61 23.91 -5.98 -1.83
C GLU A 61 23.19 -6.20 -0.48
N LYS A 62 22.12 -7.00 -0.47
CA LYS A 62 21.44 -7.38 0.78
C LYS A 62 22.34 -8.17 1.72
N GLN A 63 23.13 -9.09 1.19
CA GLN A 63 24.10 -9.86 1.98
C GLN A 63 25.17 -8.94 2.55
N ASN A 64 25.78 -8.10 1.72
CA ASN A 64 26.82 -7.16 2.16
C ASN A 64 26.30 -6.21 3.23
N LYS A 65 25.09 -5.67 3.08
CA LYS A 65 24.45 -4.83 4.09
C LYS A 65 24.20 -5.57 5.42
N ALA A 66 23.88 -6.85 5.36
CA ALA A 66 23.69 -7.66 6.57
C ALA A 66 25.02 -7.98 7.29
N PHE A 67 26.13 -8.00 6.55
CA PHE A 67 27.48 -8.25 7.09
C PHE A 67 28.28 -6.97 7.33
N GLU A 68 27.77 -5.82 6.92
CA GLU A 68 28.41 -4.53 7.13
C GLU A 68 28.45 -4.25 8.63
N TRP A 69 29.65 -4.06 9.16
CA TRP A 69 29.84 -3.70 10.56
C TRP A 69 29.42 -2.24 10.74
N GLU A 70 28.19 -2.04 11.21
CA GLU A 70 27.71 -0.72 11.61
C GLU A 70 28.22 -0.39 13.02
N PRO A 71 28.81 0.80 13.24
CA PRO A 71 29.17 1.24 14.59
C PRO A 71 27.92 1.23 15.48
N GLU A 72 28.09 0.80 16.73
CA GLU A 72 26.98 0.70 17.67
C GLU A 72 26.34 2.09 17.86
N LYS A 73 25.01 2.14 17.71
CA LYS A 73 24.27 3.39 17.87
C LYS A 73 24.45 3.86 19.32
N PRO A 74 24.68 5.16 19.55
CA PRO A 74 24.87 5.67 20.91
C PRO A 74 23.63 5.37 21.77
N ARG A 75 23.82 5.24 23.09
CA ARG A 75 22.74 4.90 24.04
C ARG A 75 21.51 5.83 23.95
N ASN A 76 21.71 7.08 23.54
CA ASN A 76 20.66 8.09 23.38
C ASN A 76 20.18 8.22 21.92
N TYR A 77 20.43 7.22 21.07
CA TYR A 77 19.97 7.24 19.69
C TYR A 77 18.43 7.18 19.64
N ARG A 78 17.83 8.27 19.21
CA ARG A 78 16.42 8.32 18.83
C ARG A 78 16.32 8.09 17.32
N PRO A 79 15.51 7.12 16.86
CA PRO A 79 15.36 6.89 15.43
C PRO A 79 14.70 8.12 14.78
N PRO A 80 15.00 8.40 13.50
CA PRO A 80 14.39 9.52 12.78
C PRO A 80 12.87 9.40 12.62
N SER A 81 12.31 8.19 12.85
CA SER A 81 10.87 7.95 12.88
C SER A 81 10.17 8.74 13.99
N ASP A 82 10.82 8.94 15.14
CA ASP A 82 10.24 9.62 16.31
C ASP A 82 9.92 11.10 16.04
N ARG A 83 10.55 11.67 15.01
CA ARG A 83 10.29 13.02 14.50
C ARG A 83 8.90 13.17 13.87
N THR A 84 8.25 12.06 13.53
CA THR A 84 6.92 12.06 12.92
C THR A 84 5.87 11.74 13.96
N VAL A 85 4.88 12.62 14.07
CA VAL A 85 3.71 12.48 14.92
C VAL A 85 2.54 12.01 14.07
N ILE A 86 1.75 11.10 14.62
CA ILE A 86 0.53 10.58 14.02
C ILE A 86 -0.63 11.07 14.86
N LEU A 87 -1.56 11.74 14.20
CA LEU A 87 -2.84 12.15 14.74
C LEU A 87 -3.90 11.18 14.24
N LYS A 88 -4.63 10.56 15.17
CA LYS A 88 -5.78 9.70 14.89
C LYS A 88 -7.08 10.40 15.26
N ASN A 89 -8.15 9.96 14.61
CA ASN A 89 -9.52 10.44 14.79
C ASN A 89 -9.70 11.94 14.48
N VAL A 90 -8.95 12.44 13.49
CA VAL A 90 -9.00 13.84 13.08
C VAL A 90 -10.26 14.15 12.26
N PHE A 91 -10.70 13.20 11.45
CA PHE A 91 -11.90 13.28 10.62
C PHE A 91 -12.54 11.90 10.45
N GLY A 92 -13.77 11.86 9.93
CA GLY A 92 -14.45 10.61 9.57
C GLY A 92 -14.40 10.37 8.06
N LEU A 93 -14.44 9.12 7.64
CA LEU A 93 -14.43 8.74 6.22
C LEU A 93 -15.60 9.40 5.46
N ASP A 94 -16.78 9.44 6.07
CA ASP A 94 -17.98 10.05 5.49
C ASP A 94 -17.82 11.55 5.21
N GLU A 95 -17.05 12.26 6.04
CA GLU A 95 -16.83 13.70 5.86
C GLU A 95 -15.91 13.99 4.66
N MET A 96 -14.93 13.12 4.42
CA MET A 96 -14.00 13.25 3.29
C MET A 96 -14.65 12.85 1.97
N ILE A 97 -15.51 11.82 1.98
CA ILE A 97 -16.26 11.42 0.77
C ILE A 97 -17.19 12.56 0.33
N LYS A 98 -17.83 13.25 1.28
CA LYS A 98 -18.75 14.35 0.96
C LYS A 98 -18.05 15.60 0.44
N ASN A 99 -16.86 15.93 0.93
CA ASN A 99 -16.17 17.17 0.61
C ASN A 99 -14.69 16.95 0.32
N VAL A 100 -14.32 17.02 -0.96
CA VAL A 100 -12.92 16.89 -1.41
C VAL A 100 -12.04 18.06 -0.92
N THR A 101 -12.62 19.24 -0.70
CA THR A 101 -11.90 20.43 -0.19
C THR A 101 -11.47 20.29 1.27
N LEU A 102 -12.14 19.42 2.05
CA LEU A 102 -11.89 19.24 3.46
C LEU A 102 -10.45 18.78 3.74
N ALA A 103 -9.85 18.01 2.82
CA ALA A 103 -8.46 17.57 2.92
C ALA A 103 -7.47 18.75 2.99
N LEU A 104 -7.74 19.82 2.25
CA LEU A 104 -6.92 21.03 2.20
C LEU A 104 -7.12 21.85 3.49
N ASP A 105 -8.37 22.05 3.90
CA ASP A 105 -8.70 22.79 5.12
C ASP A 105 -8.08 22.12 6.36
N LEU A 106 -8.18 20.78 6.44
CA LEU A 106 -7.56 20.00 7.52
C LEU A 106 -6.04 20.18 7.54
N LYS A 107 -5.40 20.21 6.37
CA LYS A 107 -3.97 20.44 6.27
C LYS A 107 -3.59 21.82 6.79
N GLU A 108 -4.37 22.85 6.51
CA GLU A 108 -4.14 24.22 7.00
C GLU A 108 -4.36 24.34 8.51
N ILE A 109 -5.47 23.80 9.03
CA ILE A 109 -5.77 23.80 10.47
C ILE A 109 -4.68 23.08 11.26
N ILE A 110 -4.23 21.92 10.78
CA ILE A 110 -3.17 21.14 11.43
C ILE A 110 -1.86 21.90 11.34
N LYS A 111 -1.56 22.54 10.20
CA LYS A 111 -0.35 23.34 10.05
C LYS A 111 -0.30 24.47 11.07
N GLU A 112 -1.36 25.28 11.19
CA GLU A 112 -1.42 26.40 12.15
C GLU A 112 -1.30 25.91 13.60
N ARG A 113 -1.98 24.81 13.94
CA ARG A 113 -1.93 24.22 15.28
C ARG A 113 -0.54 23.69 15.61
N CYS A 114 0.08 22.98 14.67
CA CYS A 114 1.36 22.30 14.85
C CYS A 114 2.57 23.23 14.72
N GLU A 115 2.44 24.37 14.04
CA GLU A 115 3.49 25.39 13.89
C GLU A 115 3.85 26.04 15.23
N ARG A 116 2.93 26.05 16.20
CA ARG A 116 3.18 26.52 17.57
C ARG A 116 4.23 25.69 18.31
N PHE A 117 4.40 24.42 17.97
CA PHE A 117 5.30 23.49 18.68
C PHE A 117 6.67 23.38 18.03
N GLY A 118 6.78 23.72 16.74
CA GLY A 118 8.04 23.61 16.01
C GLY A 118 7.88 23.71 14.50
N LYS A 119 9.01 23.64 13.81
CA LYS A 119 9.05 23.77 12.35
C LYS A 119 8.65 22.47 11.67
N ILE A 120 7.56 22.52 10.91
CA ILE A 120 7.02 21.36 10.18
C ILE A 120 7.80 21.20 8.86
N ILE A 121 8.21 19.96 8.55
CA ILE A 121 8.79 19.59 7.25
C ILE A 121 7.71 19.12 6.29
N LYS A 122 6.83 18.22 6.74
CA LYS A 122 5.86 17.55 5.87
C LYS A 122 4.57 17.23 6.62
N ILE A 123 3.44 17.46 5.96
CA ILE A 123 2.11 17.03 6.43
C ILE A 123 1.52 16.13 5.36
N VAL A 124 1.04 14.96 5.76
CA VAL A 124 0.33 14.01 4.90
C VAL A 124 -0.98 13.62 5.56
N VAL A 125 -2.08 13.91 4.88
CA VAL A 125 -3.42 13.49 5.26
C VAL A 125 -3.72 12.18 4.53
N TYR A 126 -4.21 11.17 5.25
CA TYR A 126 -4.58 9.87 4.67
C TYR A 126 -6.10 9.77 4.54
N GLU A 127 -6.62 10.20 3.39
CA GLU A 127 -8.06 10.36 3.12
C GLU A 127 -8.84 9.04 3.27
N ASN A 128 -8.24 7.93 2.86
CA ASN A 128 -8.90 6.61 2.82
C ASN A 128 -8.78 5.82 4.13
N HIS A 129 -8.33 6.42 5.23
CA HIS A 129 -8.17 5.72 6.49
C HIS A 129 -9.43 5.89 7.37
N PRO A 130 -10.07 4.80 7.85
CA PRO A 130 -11.31 4.89 8.63
C PRO A 130 -11.13 5.65 9.95
N GLU A 131 -9.95 5.54 10.58
CA GLU A 131 -9.59 6.32 11.78
C GLU A 131 -9.16 7.78 11.49
N GLY A 132 -9.24 8.26 10.25
CA GLY A 132 -8.92 9.66 9.90
C GLY A 132 -7.50 10.07 10.32
N VAL A 133 -6.50 9.42 9.74
CA VAL A 133 -5.10 9.54 10.17
C VAL A 133 -4.38 10.67 9.44
N VAL A 134 -3.62 11.46 10.18
CA VAL A 134 -2.71 12.48 9.62
C VAL A 134 -1.31 12.28 10.20
N SER A 135 -0.30 12.28 9.33
CA SER A 135 1.10 12.27 9.75
C SER A 135 1.74 13.65 9.57
N VAL A 136 2.37 14.14 10.63
CA VAL A 136 3.10 15.41 10.69
C VAL A 136 4.57 15.13 11.01
N SER A 137 5.47 15.47 10.11
CA SER A 137 6.91 15.32 10.31
C SER A 137 7.52 16.68 10.68
N TYR A 138 8.16 16.73 11.85
CA TYR A 138 8.89 17.90 12.36
C TYR A 138 10.33 17.95 11.87
N ASN A 139 11.11 18.94 12.31
CA ASN A 139 12.56 18.98 12.09
C ASN A 139 13.33 18.34 13.24
N THR A 140 12.85 18.48 14.47
CA THR A 140 13.50 17.96 15.67
C THR A 140 12.61 16.92 16.36
N VAL A 141 13.20 15.93 17.02
CA VAL A 141 12.44 14.89 17.76
C VAL A 141 11.75 15.49 19.00
N GLU A 142 12.38 16.47 19.64
CA GLU A 142 11.82 17.16 20.80
C GLU A 142 10.53 17.91 20.47
N GLU A 143 10.48 18.59 19.31
CA GLU A 143 9.27 19.27 18.80
C GLU A 143 8.10 18.28 18.64
N ALA A 144 8.39 17.07 18.15
CA ALA A 144 7.40 16.00 18.01
C ALA A 144 6.89 15.52 19.39
N ASP A 145 7.79 15.35 20.37
CA ASP A 145 7.43 14.93 21.72
C ASP A 145 6.55 16.00 22.42
N TYR A 146 6.87 17.30 22.28
CA TYR A 146 6.03 18.39 22.79
C TYR A 146 4.65 18.42 22.12
N CYS A 147 4.60 18.21 20.81
CA CYS A 147 3.36 18.11 20.06
C CYS A 147 2.47 16.98 20.60
N VAL A 148 3.03 15.78 20.80
CA VAL A 148 2.29 14.64 21.37
C VAL A 148 1.79 14.94 22.78
N GLN A 149 2.62 15.53 23.65
CA GLN A 149 2.21 15.84 25.02
C GLN A 149 0.99 16.79 25.08
N LEU A 150 0.91 17.79 24.19
CA LEU A 150 -0.18 18.76 24.24
C LEU A 150 -1.40 18.38 23.40
N LEU A 151 -1.20 17.72 22.25
CA LEU A 151 -2.29 17.33 21.36
C LEU A 151 -2.94 16.00 21.77
N ASN A 152 -2.27 15.16 22.56
CA ASN A 152 -2.87 13.92 23.02
C ASN A 152 -4.11 14.21 23.87
N ARG A 153 -5.26 13.66 23.44
CA ARG A 153 -6.59 13.90 24.02
C ARG A 153 -7.11 15.34 23.85
N GLY A 154 -6.51 16.12 22.96
CA GLY A 154 -7.03 17.42 22.55
C GLY A 154 -8.36 17.31 21.81
N ILE A 155 -9.08 18.42 21.71
CA ILE A 155 -10.32 18.51 20.91
C ILE A 155 -10.01 19.23 19.60
N MET A 156 -10.39 18.62 18.48
CA MET A 156 -10.30 19.19 17.14
C MET A 156 -11.62 18.94 16.41
N ARG A 157 -12.23 19.99 15.84
CA ARG A 157 -13.54 19.91 15.14
C ARG A 157 -14.60 19.11 15.92
N HIS A 158 -14.66 19.33 17.25
CA HIS A 158 -15.57 18.64 18.20
C HIS A 158 -15.27 17.16 18.46
N ARG A 159 -14.17 16.61 17.92
CA ARG A 159 -13.72 15.24 18.18
C ARG A 159 -12.50 15.23 19.09
N LYS A 160 -12.35 14.16 19.87
CA LYS A 160 -11.13 13.93 20.65
C LYS A 160 -10.09 13.26 19.77
N ILE A 161 -8.94 13.89 19.63
CA ILE A 161 -7.81 13.36 18.84
C ILE A 161 -6.86 12.59 19.75
N GLU A 162 -6.23 11.57 19.18
CA GLU A 162 -5.14 10.83 19.81
C GLU A 162 -3.85 11.13 19.05
N ALA A 163 -2.83 11.60 19.76
CA ALA A 163 -1.52 11.89 19.19
C ALA A 163 -0.51 10.84 19.67
N SER A 164 0.30 10.30 18.77
CA SER A 164 1.33 9.31 19.09
C SER A 164 2.55 9.47 18.19
N ASN A 165 3.74 9.14 18.69
CA ASN A 165 4.96 9.09 17.87
C ASN A 165 4.91 7.89 16.90
N TRP A 166 5.54 8.05 15.74
CA TRP A 166 5.62 7.00 14.74
C TRP A 166 6.76 6.00 15.01
N ASP A 167 6.43 4.71 14.95
CA ASP A 167 7.36 3.59 15.17
C ASP A 167 8.30 3.29 13.99
N GLY A 168 8.12 3.98 12.85
CA GLY A 168 8.92 3.79 11.64
C GLY A 168 8.54 2.59 10.77
N LYS A 169 7.58 1.76 11.21
CA LYS A 169 7.21 0.50 10.54
C LYS A 169 5.76 0.50 10.08
N THR A 170 4.88 1.13 10.85
CA THR A 170 3.45 1.25 10.54
C THR A 170 3.22 2.08 9.29
N LYS A 171 2.53 1.49 8.30
CA LYS A 171 2.16 2.16 7.05
C LYS A 171 0.70 2.57 7.14
N TYR A 172 0.44 3.88 7.16
CA TYR A 172 -0.91 4.45 7.20
C TYR A 172 -1.50 4.70 5.82
N LYS A 173 -0.71 4.46 4.76
CA LYS A 173 -1.19 4.49 3.38
C LYS A 173 -1.99 3.21 3.11
N VAL A 174 -3.27 3.24 3.42
CA VAL A 174 -4.24 2.26 2.94
C VAL A 174 -4.35 2.47 1.43
N LYS A 175 -3.86 1.51 0.65
CA LYS A 175 -4.32 1.36 -0.73
C LYS A 175 -5.68 0.69 -0.62
N GLU A 176 -6.67 1.19 -1.34
CA GLU A 176 -7.97 0.52 -1.44
C GLU A 176 -7.78 -0.97 -1.69
N SER A 177 -8.52 -1.79 -0.95
CA SER A 177 -8.63 -3.21 -1.27
C SER A 177 -9.24 -3.31 -2.67
N GLU A 178 -8.82 -4.30 -3.45
CA GLU A 178 -9.37 -4.54 -4.80
C GLU A 178 -10.90 -4.71 -4.77
N GLU A 179 -11.47 -5.06 -3.62
CA GLU A 179 -12.91 -5.19 -3.38
C GLU A 179 -13.62 -3.84 -3.26
N ASP A 180 -13.03 -2.87 -2.54
CA ASP A 180 -13.60 -1.52 -2.43
C ASP A 180 -13.53 -0.78 -3.77
N GLN A 181 -12.47 -1.04 -4.53
CA GLN A 181 -12.31 -0.51 -5.89
C GLN A 181 -13.39 -1.08 -6.83
N LYS A 182 -13.63 -2.40 -6.78
CA LYS A 182 -14.72 -3.03 -7.55
C LYS A 182 -16.10 -2.51 -7.15
N ARG A 183 -16.35 -2.27 -5.87
CA ARG A 183 -17.64 -1.73 -5.40
C ARG A 183 -17.85 -0.31 -5.93
N ARG A 184 -16.82 0.54 -5.88
CA ARG A 184 -16.88 1.88 -6.50
C ARG A 184 -17.09 1.79 -8.02
N ASP A 185 -16.38 0.89 -8.70
CA ASP A 185 -16.54 0.69 -10.14
C ASP A 185 -17.97 0.25 -10.49
N GLN A 186 -18.62 -0.54 -9.63
CA GLN A 186 -20.02 -0.94 -9.79
C GLN A 186 -20.99 0.22 -9.49
N GLU A 187 -20.80 0.94 -8.38
CA GLU A 187 -21.62 2.11 -8.05
C GLU A 187 -21.51 3.21 -9.12
N TRP A 188 -20.33 3.41 -9.69
CA TRP A 188 -20.11 4.37 -10.77
C TRP A 188 -20.69 3.88 -12.10
N LYS A 189 -20.63 2.58 -12.40
CA LYS A 189 -21.33 2.01 -13.56
C LYS A 189 -22.82 2.21 -13.46
N ASN A 190 -23.42 1.94 -12.30
CA ASN A 190 -24.85 2.16 -12.10
C ASN A 190 -25.22 3.64 -12.22
N PHE A 191 -24.38 4.55 -11.71
CA PHE A 191 -24.62 5.99 -11.89
C PHE A 191 -24.59 6.42 -13.36
N LEU A 192 -23.66 5.89 -14.16
CA LEU A 192 -23.60 6.16 -15.60
C LEU A 192 -24.76 5.52 -16.37
N GLU A 193 -25.18 4.32 -15.96
CA GLU A 193 -26.32 3.61 -16.57
C GLU A 193 -27.65 4.33 -16.26
N ASP A 194 -27.83 4.85 -15.04
CA ASP A 194 -28.96 5.72 -14.67
C ASP A 194 -28.95 7.05 -15.45
N GLU A 195 -27.77 7.62 -15.75
CA GLU A 195 -27.63 8.86 -16.53
C GLU A 195 -27.86 8.61 -18.04
N GLU A 196 -27.41 7.47 -18.58
CA GLU A 196 -27.72 7.02 -19.94
C GLU A 196 -29.20 6.67 -20.12
N GLU A 197 -29.83 5.98 -19.15
CA GLU A 197 -31.28 5.72 -19.15
C GLU A 197 -32.08 7.04 -19.08
N ALA A 198 -31.63 8.00 -18.27
CA ALA A 198 -32.25 9.33 -18.22
C ALA A 198 -32.09 10.11 -19.54
N GLU A 199 -30.93 10.03 -20.22
CA GLU A 199 -30.75 10.64 -21.54
C GLU A 199 -31.60 9.97 -22.63
N VAL A 200 -31.74 8.65 -22.59
CA VAL A 200 -32.61 7.89 -23.51
C VAL A 200 -34.08 8.22 -23.28
N GLU A 201 -34.54 8.33 -22.03
CA GLU A 201 -35.92 8.77 -21.72
C GLU A 201 -36.19 10.22 -22.17
N ILE A 202 -35.19 11.11 -22.10
CA ILE A 202 -35.31 12.49 -22.60
C ILE A 202 -35.34 12.54 -24.14
N GLU A 203 -34.58 11.67 -24.82
CA GLU A 203 -34.63 11.56 -26.29
C GLU A 203 -35.92 10.92 -26.81
N ASP A 204 -36.40 9.86 -26.17
CA ASP A 204 -37.67 9.20 -26.54
C ASP A 204 -38.87 10.11 -26.22
N GLY A 205 -38.85 10.83 -25.09
CA GLY A 205 -39.85 11.85 -24.78
C GLY A 205 -39.82 13.06 -25.72
N LYS A 206 -38.72 13.35 -26.42
CA LYS A 206 -38.65 14.35 -27.49
C LYS A 206 -39.22 13.81 -28.81
N LYS A 207 -38.92 12.56 -29.18
CA LYS A 207 -39.46 11.92 -30.38
C LYS A 207 -40.98 11.71 -30.29
N GLU A 208 -41.51 11.37 -29.12
CA GLU A 208 -42.96 11.25 -28.92
C GLU A 208 -43.67 12.61 -29.04
N LYS A 209 -43.09 13.70 -28.51
CA LYS A 209 -43.65 15.05 -28.66
C LYS A 209 -43.63 15.53 -30.11
N GLU A 210 -42.55 15.26 -30.84
CA GLU A 210 -42.41 15.61 -32.26
C GLU A 210 -43.35 14.76 -33.15
N ALA A 211 -43.61 13.49 -32.79
CA ALA A 211 -44.60 12.64 -33.45
C ALA A 211 -46.05 13.09 -33.16
N THR A 212 -46.34 13.56 -31.95
CA THR A 212 -47.69 14.03 -31.55
C THR A 212 -48.02 15.38 -32.22
N GLU A 213 -47.05 16.30 -32.34
CA GLU A 213 -47.21 17.56 -33.10
C GLU A 213 -47.40 17.34 -34.62
N MET A 214 -46.85 16.25 -35.18
CA MET A 214 -47.08 15.89 -36.59
C MET A 214 -48.44 15.22 -36.85
N GLU A 215 -49.04 14.55 -35.86
CA GLU A 215 -50.39 13.98 -35.98
C GLU A 215 -51.48 15.04 -35.79
N GLU A 216 -51.33 15.97 -34.83
CA GLU A 216 -52.28 17.08 -34.65
C GLU A 216 -52.35 18.00 -35.89
N ASN A 217 -51.21 18.28 -36.55
CA ASN A 217 -51.18 19.06 -37.79
C ASN A 217 -51.84 18.33 -38.98
N LYS A 218 -51.82 16.98 -39.01
CA LYS A 218 -52.52 16.20 -40.06
C LYS A 218 -54.03 16.14 -39.86
N ASP A 219 -54.49 16.18 -38.61
CA ASP A 219 -55.91 16.19 -38.30
C ASP A 219 -56.55 17.57 -38.55
N ASP A 220 -55.80 18.65 -38.39
CA ASP A 220 -56.27 19.99 -38.75
C ASP A 220 -56.36 20.23 -40.27
N GLU A 221 -55.46 19.65 -41.09
CA GLU A 221 -55.59 19.68 -42.56
C GLU A 221 -56.77 18.82 -43.07
N ARG A 222 -57.08 17.71 -42.40
CA ARG A 222 -58.26 16.87 -42.74
C ARG A 222 -59.59 17.54 -42.37
N LYS A 223 -59.64 18.35 -41.32
CA LYS A 223 -60.86 19.11 -40.96
C LYS A 223 -61.11 20.27 -41.91
N GLN A 224 -60.06 20.95 -42.39
CA GLN A 224 -60.20 22.04 -43.36
C GLN A 224 -60.64 21.56 -44.76
N SER A 225 -60.23 20.35 -45.18
CA SER A 225 -60.62 19.80 -46.50
C SER A 225 -62.06 19.27 -46.57
N ASN A 226 -62.67 18.91 -45.45
CA ASN A 226 -64.08 18.48 -45.38
C ASN A 226 -65.07 19.64 -45.24
N GLN A 227 -64.61 20.83 -44.85
CA GLN A 227 -65.46 22.03 -44.73
C GLN A 227 -65.59 22.82 -46.05
N ALA A 228 -64.81 22.47 -47.07
CA ALA A 228 -64.80 23.13 -48.39
C ALA A 228 -65.60 22.36 -49.47
N LYS A 229 -66.37 21.33 -49.08
CA LYS A 229 -67.16 20.47 -50.00
C LYS A 229 -68.67 20.47 -49.76
N GLU A 230 -69.17 21.39 -48.93
CA GLU A 230 -70.60 21.68 -48.76
C GLU A 230 -70.89 23.12 -49.17
#